data_AF-A0A815BN60-F1
#
_entry.id   AF-A0A815BN60-F1
#
_cell.length_a   1.000
_cell.length_b   1.000
_cell.length_c   1.000
_cell.angle_alpha   90.00
_cell.angle_beta   90.00
_cell.angle_gamma   90.00
#
_symmetry.space_group_name_H-M   'P 1'
#
loop_
_entity.id
_entity.type
_entity.pdbx_description
1 polymer ?
#
loop_
_entity_poly.entity_id
_entity_poly.type
_entity_poly.pdbx_seq_one_letter_code
_entity_poly.pdbx_strand_id
1 'polypeptide(L)'
;MALQSSKRARDYGLRFGVLPTGPLNMITDVPGVRVGQVSLNEEHHIHTGVTAILPHDGNQFQEKSPAAIYIGNGFGKLVGYTQIEELGTLETPIILTNTLSVPTAADALIDYTLTQPGNEKVRSVNPLVGETNDGFLNDICGRHISKEHVLNAIHQATTGYVEEGNIGAGTGTVCFGFKGGIGTSSRKLPPSLEKFILQHIEFCFMTILVCTWQHLLSS
;
A
#
# COMPACT_ATOMS: atom_id res chain seq x y z
N MET A 1 -5.11 -13.78 -22.36
CA MET A 1 -6.40 -13.04 -22.33
C MET A 1 -6.06 -11.56 -22.39
N ALA A 2 -6.68 -10.81 -23.29
CA ALA A 2 -6.47 -9.37 -23.36
C ALA A 2 -6.94 -8.72 -22.05
N LEU A 3 -6.06 -7.97 -21.39
CA LEU A 3 -6.38 -7.12 -20.23
C LEU A 3 -7.53 -6.20 -20.64
N GLN A 4 -8.73 -6.46 -20.13
CA GLN A 4 -9.83 -5.53 -20.28
C GLN A 4 -9.41 -4.25 -19.56
N SER A 5 -9.07 -3.21 -20.31
CA SER A 5 -8.87 -1.86 -19.80
C SER A 5 -10.16 -1.46 -19.09
N SER A 6 -10.17 -1.67 -17.78
CA SER A 6 -11.24 -1.21 -16.90
C SER A 6 -11.21 0.31 -16.92
N LYS A 7 -12.20 0.91 -17.58
CA LYS A 7 -12.40 2.36 -17.54
C LYS A 7 -12.51 2.81 -16.09
N ARG A 8 -11.75 3.83 -15.71
CA ARG A 8 -11.79 4.45 -14.39
C ARG A 8 -12.94 5.46 -14.32
N ALA A 9 -13.32 5.88 -13.12
CA ALA A 9 -14.44 6.81 -12.92
C ALA A 9 -14.32 8.10 -13.78
N ARG A 10 -13.11 8.63 -13.97
CA ARG A 10 -12.87 9.81 -14.81
C ARG A 10 -13.09 9.57 -16.30
N ASP A 11 -12.90 8.35 -16.79
CA ASP A 11 -13.15 7.98 -18.19
C ASP A 11 -14.66 7.99 -18.52
N TYR A 12 -15.50 7.94 -17.49
CA TYR A 12 -16.95 8.14 -17.58
C TYR A 12 -17.37 9.60 -17.39
N GLY A 13 -16.42 10.54 -17.31
CA GLY A 13 -16.70 11.96 -17.10
C GLY A 13 -16.93 12.38 -15.65
N LEU A 14 -16.78 11.47 -14.68
CA LEU A 14 -16.89 11.81 -13.26
C LEU A 14 -15.65 12.54 -12.78
N ARG A 15 -15.79 13.78 -12.32
CA ARG A 15 -14.68 14.60 -11.81
C ARG A 15 -14.80 14.78 -10.30
N PHE A 16 -13.70 14.52 -9.59
CA PHE A 16 -13.63 14.59 -8.13
C PHE A 16 -12.63 15.66 -7.67
N GLY A 17 -13.12 16.64 -6.91
CA GLY A 17 -12.33 17.77 -6.42
C GLY A 17 -11.94 18.78 -7.50
N VAL A 18 -11.21 19.83 -7.08
CA VAL A 18 -10.82 20.95 -7.95
C VAL A 18 -9.37 20.85 -8.47
N LEU A 19 -8.54 20.02 -7.84
CA LEU A 19 -7.13 19.87 -8.22
C LEU A 19 -6.97 18.94 -9.43
N PRO A 20 -6.03 19.24 -10.35
CA PRO A 20 -5.68 18.34 -11.43
C PRO A 20 -4.97 17.08 -10.89
N THR A 21 -5.05 15.98 -11.64
CA THR A 21 -4.37 14.74 -11.28
C THR A 21 -2.91 14.73 -11.73
N GLY A 22 -2.13 13.78 -11.21
CA GLY A 22 -0.88 13.35 -11.85
C GLY A 22 -1.12 12.70 -13.21
N PRO A 23 -0.04 12.41 -13.96
CA PRO A 23 -0.14 11.83 -15.31
C PRO A 23 -0.84 10.45 -15.31
N LEU A 24 -0.65 9.63 -14.29
CA LEU A 24 -1.32 8.33 -14.16
C LEU A 24 -2.59 8.40 -13.32
N ASN A 25 -2.74 9.45 -12.51
CA ASN A 25 -3.75 9.53 -11.45
C ASN A 25 -3.62 8.32 -10.50
N MET A 26 -2.41 8.05 -10.02
CA MET A 26 -2.05 6.89 -9.19
C MET A 26 -0.97 7.29 -8.20
N ILE A 27 -0.87 6.59 -7.07
CA ILE A 27 0.12 6.84 -6.00
C ILE A 27 1.58 6.87 -6.48
N THR A 28 1.87 6.13 -7.55
CA THR A 28 3.16 6.05 -8.23
C THR A 28 3.50 7.28 -9.07
N ASP A 29 2.59 8.26 -9.18
CA ASP A 29 2.93 9.59 -9.68
C ASP A 29 3.90 10.31 -8.70
N VAL A 30 4.06 9.81 -7.46
CA VAL A 30 5.10 10.27 -6.54
C VAL A 30 6.43 9.65 -6.99
N PRO A 31 7.47 10.45 -7.28
CA PRO A 31 8.78 9.92 -7.66
C PRO A 31 9.35 8.97 -6.60
N GLY A 32 9.80 7.79 -7.03
CA GLY A 32 10.38 6.76 -6.17
C GLY A 32 9.36 5.78 -5.58
N VAL A 33 8.08 6.15 -5.48
CA VAL A 33 7.06 5.24 -4.93
C VAL A 33 6.81 4.07 -5.88
N ARG A 34 6.77 2.87 -5.31
CA ARG A 34 6.53 1.61 -6.02
C ARG A 34 5.40 0.83 -5.36
N VAL A 35 4.59 0.16 -6.17
CA VAL A 35 3.52 -0.72 -5.70
C VAL A 35 3.69 -2.09 -6.32
N GLY A 36 3.58 -3.13 -5.51
CA GLY A 36 3.58 -4.53 -5.95
C GLY A 36 2.42 -5.29 -5.33
N GLN A 37 1.90 -6.27 -6.07
CA GLN A 37 0.65 -6.93 -5.73
C GLN A 37 0.78 -8.43 -6.00
N VAL A 38 0.32 -9.24 -5.05
CA VAL A 38 0.17 -10.68 -5.20
C VAL A 38 -1.28 -11.03 -4.89
N SER A 39 -1.97 -11.67 -5.82
CA SER A 39 -3.36 -12.08 -5.68
C SER A 39 -3.45 -13.59 -5.61
N LEU A 40 -4.17 -14.11 -4.62
CA LEU A 40 -4.60 -15.49 -4.54
C LEU A 40 -6.09 -15.54 -4.88
N ASN A 41 -6.38 -16.08 -6.04
CA ASN A 41 -7.73 -16.39 -6.50
C ASN A 41 -7.74 -17.85 -6.91
N GLU A 42 -7.79 -18.70 -5.89
CA GLU A 42 -7.61 -20.14 -6.01
C GLU A 42 -8.88 -20.87 -5.58
N GLU A 43 -9.14 -21.98 -6.26
CA GLU A 43 -10.31 -22.80 -6.02
C GLU A 43 -11.61 -21.96 -6.08
N HIS A 44 -12.56 -22.24 -5.19
CA HIS A 44 -13.80 -21.47 -5.08
C HIS A 44 -13.85 -20.53 -3.87
N HIS A 45 -12.91 -20.64 -2.93
CA HIS A 45 -13.00 -20.01 -1.61
C HIS A 45 -11.76 -19.24 -1.16
N ILE A 46 -10.67 -19.21 -1.94
CA ILE A 46 -9.47 -18.44 -1.60
C ILE A 46 -9.46 -17.18 -2.47
N HIS A 47 -9.77 -16.05 -1.84
CA HIS A 47 -9.89 -14.75 -2.51
C HIS A 47 -9.19 -13.69 -1.68
N THR A 48 -7.86 -13.69 -1.66
CA THR A 48 -7.06 -12.81 -0.79
C THR A 48 -5.80 -12.34 -1.52
N GLY A 49 -4.97 -11.56 -0.87
CA GLY A 49 -3.64 -11.26 -1.39
C GLY A 49 -2.87 -10.31 -0.52
N VAL A 50 -1.82 -9.77 -1.13
CA VAL A 50 -0.92 -8.79 -0.52
C VAL A 50 -0.72 -7.63 -1.49
N THR A 51 -0.71 -6.41 -0.96
CA THR A 51 -0.23 -5.23 -1.67
C THR A 51 0.91 -4.61 -0.87
N ALA A 52 2.07 -4.47 -1.50
CA ALA A 52 3.24 -3.80 -0.94
C ALA A 52 3.38 -2.41 -1.54
N ILE A 53 3.64 -1.41 -0.70
CA ILE A 53 3.90 -0.03 -1.10
C ILE A 53 5.27 0.37 -0.53
N LEU A 54 6.20 0.70 -1.41
CA LEU A 54 7.54 1.15 -1.05
C LEU A 54 7.62 2.67 -1.28
N PRO A 55 7.91 3.47 -0.24
CA PRO A 55 8.08 4.92 -0.37
C PRO A 55 9.18 5.36 -1.35
N HIS A 56 10.24 4.56 -1.47
CA HIS A 56 11.37 4.75 -2.39
C HIS A 56 12.06 3.40 -2.68
N ASP A 57 13.05 3.40 -3.56
CA ASP A 57 13.79 2.21 -4.00
C ASP A 57 14.99 1.83 -3.11
N GLY A 58 15.45 2.75 -2.26
CA GLY A 58 16.51 2.51 -1.28
C GLY A 58 16.12 1.64 -0.08
N ASN A 59 17.07 1.45 0.85
CA ASN A 59 16.87 0.68 2.08
C ASN A 59 16.04 1.51 3.08
N GLN A 60 14.75 1.18 3.19
CA GLN A 60 13.75 1.88 4.03
C GLN A 60 14.15 2.01 5.50
N PHE A 61 14.94 1.08 6.04
CA PHE A 61 15.37 1.13 7.43
C PHE A 61 16.49 2.15 7.65
N GLN A 62 17.41 2.25 6.69
CA GLN A 62 18.54 3.19 6.71
C GLN A 62 18.10 4.60 6.29
N GLU A 63 17.17 4.69 5.35
CA GLU A 63 16.67 5.93 4.75
C GLU A 63 15.20 6.14 5.13
N LYS A 64 14.93 6.38 6.42
CA LYS A 64 13.54 6.45 6.92
C LYS A 64 12.75 7.59 6.29
N SER A 65 11.51 7.31 5.92
CA SER A 65 10.57 8.31 5.38
C SER A 65 9.76 8.95 6.51
N PRO A 66 9.56 10.29 6.53
CA PRO A 66 8.59 10.91 7.43
C PRO A 66 7.19 10.33 7.21
N ALA A 67 6.48 10.01 8.29
CA ALA A 67 5.17 9.38 8.24
C ALA A 67 4.29 9.80 9.42
N ALA A 68 2.98 9.76 9.20
CA ALA A 68 1.97 9.97 10.22
C ALA A 68 0.77 9.05 9.96
N ILE A 69 0.06 8.67 11.00
CA ILE A 69 -1.12 7.82 10.92
C ILE A 69 -2.27 8.51 11.63
N TYR A 70 -3.45 8.48 11.03
CA TYR A 70 -4.67 8.97 11.66
C TYR A 70 -5.71 7.85 11.75
N ILE A 71 -6.19 7.58 12.96
CA ILE A 71 -7.20 6.54 13.22
C ILE A 71 -8.58 7.18 13.24
N GLY A 72 -9.33 7.04 12.14
CA GLY A 72 -10.74 7.47 12.10
C GLY A 72 -11.66 6.53 12.90
N ASN A 73 -11.41 5.22 12.83
CA ASN A 73 -12.05 4.20 13.65
C ASN A 73 -11.07 3.06 13.90
N GLY A 74 -10.95 2.62 15.15
CA GLY A 74 -9.94 1.64 15.58
C GLY A 74 -10.35 0.18 15.48
N PHE A 75 -11.41 -0.18 14.73
CA PHE A 75 -11.84 -1.57 14.58
C PHE A 75 -11.00 -2.35 13.55
N GLY A 76 -9.68 -2.30 13.68
CA GLY A 76 -8.72 -2.92 12.76
C GLY A 76 -7.46 -3.39 13.48
N LYS A 77 -6.60 -4.14 12.79
CA LYS A 77 -5.33 -4.70 13.30
C LYS A 77 -4.17 -4.03 12.57
N LEU A 78 -3.83 -2.83 13.01
CA LEU A 78 -2.71 -2.06 12.48
C LEU A 78 -1.44 -2.32 13.30
N VAL A 79 -0.45 -2.96 12.68
CA VAL A 79 0.88 -3.19 13.27
C VAL A 79 1.79 -2.03 12.92
N GLY A 80 2.60 -1.60 13.89
CA GLY A 80 3.64 -0.59 13.72
C GLY A 80 3.24 0.85 14.06
N TYR A 81 1.96 1.09 14.35
CA TYR A 81 1.39 2.42 14.63
C TYR A 81 2.10 3.17 15.76
N THR A 82 2.30 2.54 16.92
CA THR A 82 2.76 3.24 18.13
C THR A 82 4.13 3.89 17.97
N GLN A 83 5.05 3.28 17.23
CA GLN A 83 6.37 3.86 16.97
C GLN A 83 6.32 4.94 15.89
N ILE A 84 5.42 4.84 14.91
CA ILE A 84 5.22 5.92 13.93
C ILE A 84 4.61 7.15 14.61
N GLU A 85 3.67 6.95 15.53
CA GLU A 85 3.09 8.04 16.33
C GLU A 85 4.16 8.74 17.18
N GLU A 86 5.06 7.97 17.81
CA GLU A 86 6.13 8.51 18.66
C GLU A 86 7.26 9.18 17.86
N LEU A 87 7.73 8.56 16.78
CA LEU A 87 8.95 8.97 16.07
C LEU A 87 8.68 9.73 14.77
N GLY A 88 7.46 9.67 14.23
CA GLY A 88 7.08 10.33 12.97
C GLY A 88 7.79 9.75 11.74
N THR A 89 8.26 8.50 11.80
CA THR A 89 9.05 7.90 10.71
C THR A 89 8.61 6.47 10.38
N LEU A 90 8.52 6.17 9.09
CA LEU A 90 8.36 4.86 8.51
C LEU A 90 9.74 4.27 8.15
N GLU A 91 9.99 3.03 8.57
CA GLU A 91 11.28 2.34 8.41
C GLU A 91 11.19 1.00 7.65
N THR A 92 10.02 0.69 7.11
CA THR A 92 9.74 -0.53 6.33
C THR A 92 8.80 -0.21 5.16
N PRO A 93 8.72 -1.07 4.13
CA PRO A 93 7.59 -1.03 3.20
C PRO A 93 6.25 -1.15 3.94
N ILE A 94 5.21 -0.57 3.37
CA ILE A 94 3.84 -0.72 3.88
C ILE A 94 3.21 -1.97 3.26
N ILE A 95 2.71 -2.88 4.09
CA ILE A 95 2.01 -4.07 3.62
C ILE A 95 0.53 -3.99 3.94
N LEU A 96 -0.29 -4.31 2.94
CA LEU A 96 -1.73 -4.47 3.04
C LEU A 96 -2.09 -5.94 2.81
N THR A 97 -2.95 -6.50 3.66
CA THR A 97 -3.46 -7.88 3.49
C THR A 97 -4.79 -8.06 4.26
N ASN A 98 -5.22 -9.31 4.51
CA ASN A 98 -6.39 -9.60 5.32
C ASN A 98 -6.11 -9.63 6.83
N THR A 99 -7.17 -9.51 7.65
CA THR A 99 -7.09 -9.42 9.12
C THR A 99 -6.23 -10.49 9.77
N LEU A 100 -6.40 -11.76 9.38
CA LEU A 100 -5.72 -12.89 10.05
C LEU A 100 -4.32 -13.18 9.48
N SER A 101 -3.93 -12.45 8.44
CA SER A 101 -2.61 -12.55 7.81
C SER A 101 -1.65 -11.44 8.25
N VAL A 102 -2.10 -10.47 9.04
CA VAL A 102 -1.27 -9.40 9.61
C VAL A 102 -0.03 -9.93 10.34
N PRO A 103 -0.11 -10.93 11.23
CA PRO A 103 1.09 -11.47 11.88
C PRO A 103 2.10 -12.05 10.89
N THR A 104 1.63 -12.79 9.87
CA THR A 104 2.50 -13.36 8.83
C THR A 104 3.19 -12.28 8.00
N ALA A 105 2.47 -11.21 7.65
CA ALA A 105 3.03 -10.08 6.93
C ALA A 105 4.05 -9.28 7.75
N ALA A 106 3.79 -9.09 9.04
CA ALA A 106 4.73 -8.43 9.94
C ALA A 106 6.04 -9.25 10.08
N ASP A 107 5.91 -10.56 10.24
CA ASP A 107 7.04 -11.49 10.32
C ASP A 107 7.86 -11.49 9.02
N ALA A 108 7.20 -11.49 7.85
CA ALA A 108 7.88 -11.34 6.55
C ALA A 108 8.61 -10.00 6.38
N LEU A 109 8.04 -8.89 6.86
CA LEU A 109 8.69 -7.58 6.82
C LEU A 109 9.93 -7.51 7.71
N ILE A 110 9.89 -8.17 8.87
CA ILE A 110 11.06 -8.28 9.76
C ILE A 110 12.17 -9.03 9.03
N ASP A 111 11.89 -10.19 8.44
CA ASP A 111 12.87 -10.96 7.66
C ASP A 111 13.43 -10.15 6.47
N TYR A 112 12.56 -9.50 5.70
CA TYR A 112 12.94 -8.63 4.58
C TYR A 112 13.88 -7.51 5.02
N THR A 113 13.62 -6.91 6.18
CA THR A 113 14.42 -5.80 6.69
C THR A 113 15.78 -6.30 7.19
N LEU A 114 15.81 -7.37 7.99
CA LEU A 114 17.06 -7.88 8.57
C LEU A 114 18.02 -8.46 7.54
N THR A 115 17.52 -8.91 6.38
CA THR A 115 18.35 -9.49 5.30
C THR A 115 18.94 -8.46 4.33
N GLN A 116 18.53 -7.20 4.41
CA GLN A 116 19.06 -6.15 3.52
C GLN A 116 20.50 -5.75 3.87
N PRO A 117 21.36 -5.51 2.87
CA PRO A 117 22.69 -4.95 3.08
C PRO A 117 22.64 -3.63 3.87
N GLY A 118 23.53 -3.48 4.85
CA GLY A 118 23.58 -2.33 5.76
C GLY A 118 22.76 -2.50 7.04
N ASN A 119 21.94 -3.56 7.16
CA ASN A 119 21.10 -3.83 8.33
C ASN A 119 21.72 -4.83 9.32
N GLU A 120 23.02 -5.14 9.21
CA GLU A 120 23.69 -6.17 10.01
C GLU A 120 23.71 -5.87 11.52
N LYS A 121 23.54 -4.60 11.89
CA LYS A 121 23.51 -4.12 13.29
C LYS A 121 22.10 -3.83 13.81
N VAL A 122 21.06 -4.08 13.02
CA VAL A 122 19.67 -3.84 13.42
C VAL A 122 19.29 -4.77 14.57
N ARG A 123 18.59 -4.22 15.56
CA ARG A 123 18.19 -4.95 16.79
C ARG A 123 16.68 -5.12 16.94
N SER A 124 15.91 -4.28 16.27
CA SER A 124 14.46 -4.31 16.23
C SER A 124 14.01 -3.68 14.92
N VAL A 125 12.85 -4.10 14.45
CA VAL A 125 12.20 -3.56 13.25
C VAL A 125 10.76 -3.26 13.62
N ASN A 126 10.26 -2.11 13.20
CA ASN A 126 8.86 -1.73 13.29
C ASN A 126 8.16 -1.94 11.93
N PRO A 127 7.63 -3.14 11.66
CA PRO A 127 6.90 -3.41 10.43
C PRO A 127 5.59 -2.61 10.41
N LEU A 128 5.28 -1.95 9.29
CA LEU A 128 3.96 -1.32 9.09
C LEU A 128 3.06 -2.23 8.25
N VAL A 129 2.04 -2.80 8.89
CA VAL A 129 1.06 -3.67 8.24
C VAL A 129 -0.35 -3.24 8.60
N GLY A 130 -1.17 -2.97 7.59
CA GLY A 130 -2.60 -2.75 7.78
C GLY A 130 -3.42 -3.80 7.04
N GLU A 131 -4.72 -3.80 7.33
CA GLU A 131 -5.61 -4.87 6.87
C GLU A 131 -7.05 -4.43 6.64
N THR A 132 -7.79 -5.29 5.93
CA THR A 132 -9.25 -5.30 5.93
C THR A 132 -9.74 -6.74 6.04
N ASN A 133 -10.97 -6.94 6.51
CA ASN A 133 -11.54 -8.28 6.64
C ASN A 133 -12.20 -8.72 5.33
N ASP A 134 -11.62 -9.73 4.66
CA ASP A 134 -12.14 -10.33 3.44
C ASP A 134 -12.94 -11.62 3.67
N GLY A 135 -13.25 -11.96 4.93
CA GLY A 135 -13.87 -13.23 5.33
C GLY A 135 -15.28 -13.50 4.80
N PHE A 136 -15.87 -12.53 4.08
CA PHE A 136 -17.12 -12.74 3.36
C PHE A 136 -16.93 -13.49 2.05
N LEU A 137 -15.85 -13.19 1.30
CA LEU A 137 -15.55 -13.84 0.02
C LEU A 137 -14.39 -14.84 0.14
N ASN A 138 -13.54 -14.68 1.15
CA ASN A 138 -12.35 -15.48 1.38
C ASN A 138 -12.53 -16.41 2.59
N ASP A 139 -11.95 -17.61 2.52
CA ASP A 139 -11.65 -18.41 3.71
C ASP A 139 -10.51 -17.77 4.52
N ILE A 140 -10.86 -16.74 5.28
CA ILE A 140 -9.89 -15.99 6.08
C ILE A 140 -9.29 -16.85 7.21
N CYS A 141 -10.03 -17.83 7.70
CA CYS A 141 -9.59 -18.73 8.77
C CYS A 141 -8.52 -19.73 8.31
N GLY A 142 -8.51 -20.09 7.02
CA GLY A 142 -7.46 -20.91 6.41
C GLY A 142 -6.08 -20.25 6.36
N ARG A 143 -6.00 -18.92 6.52
CA ARG A 143 -4.74 -18.15 6.60
C ARG A 143 -3.78 -18.44 5.44
N HIS A 144 -4.29 -18.33 4.22
CA HIS A 144 -3.61 -18.71 2.97
C HIS A 144 -2.42 -17.82 2.56
N ILE A 145 -2.19 -16.69 3.24
CA ILE A 145 -1.05 -15.82 2.98
C ILE A 145 0.21 -16.38 3.65
N SER A 146 1.25 -16.63 2.86
CA SER A 146 2.58 -17.02 3.31
C SER A 146 3.53 -15.81 3.34
N LYS A 147 4.70 -15.97 3.98
CA LYS A 147 5.78 -14.97 3.91
C LYS A 147 6.24 -14.73 2.47
N GLU A 148 6.29 -15.78 1.67
CA GLU A 148 6.72 -15.70 0.28
C GLU A 148 5.80 -14.80 -0.55
N HIS A 149 4.48 -14.85 -0.33
CA HIS A 149 3.54 -13.95 -0.99
C HIS A 149 3.85 -12.46 -0.68
N VAL A 150 4.25 -12.17 0.56
CA VAL A 150 4.60 -10.81 0.99
C VAL A 150 5.93 -10.38 0.35
N LEU A 151 6.96 -11.23 0.41
CA LEU A 151 8.25 -10.96 -0.21
C LEU A 151 8.14 -10.79 -1.73
N ASN A 152 7.31 -11.61 -2.39
CA ASN A 152 7.04 -11.49 -3.82
C ASN A 152 6.34 -10.16 -4.15
N ALA A 153 5.36 -9.73 -3.35
CA ALA A 153 4.74 -8.42 -3.53
C ALA A 153 5.76 -7.28 -3.40
N ILE A 154 6.70 -7.37 -2.46
CA ILE A 154 7.78 -6.38 -2.32
C ILE A 154 8.72 -6.39 -3.54
N HIS A 155 9.19 -7.57 -3.96
CA HIS A 155 10.14 -7.69 -5.08
C HIS A 155 9.55 -7.29 -6.44
N GLN A 156 8.26 -7.53 -6.65
CA GLN A 156 7.55 -7.15 -7.88
C GLN A 156 7.12 -5.69 -7.90
N ALA A 157 7.30 -4.95 -6.80
CA ALA A 157 6.84 -3.58 -6.72
C ALA A 157 7.50 -2.71 -7.79
N THR A 158 6.72 -1.95 -8.56
CA THR A 158 7.22 -1.10 -9.65
C THR A 158 6.59 0.29 -9.59
N THR A 159 7.23 1.26 -10.23
CA THR A 159 6.58 2.55 -10.51
C THR A 159 5.68 2.41 -11.75
N GLY A 160 4.90 3.45 -12.06
CA GLY A 160 4.02 3.44 -13.22
C GLY A 160 2.62 2.93 -12.88
N TYR A 161 2.00 2.19 -13.80
CA TYR A 161 0.60 1.78 -13.67
C TYR A 161 0.39 0.82 -12.48
N VAL A 162 -0.61 1.10 -11.64
CA VAL A 162 -1.05 0.25 -10.52
C VAL A 162 -2.40 -0.35 -10.87
N GLU A 163 -2.51 -1.68 -10.81
CA GLU A 163 -3.77 -2.36 -11.06
C GLU A 163 -4.76 -2.13 -9.89
N GLU A 164 -6.03 -1.90 -10.24
CA GLU A 164 -7.12 -1.55 -9.33
C GLU A 164 -8.21 -2.64 -9.35
N GLY A 165 -9.04 -2.70 -8.30
CA GLY A 165 -10.11 -3.67 -8.14
C GLY A 165 -9.67 -4.93 -7.40
N ASN A 166 -9.97 -6.09 -7.98
CA ASN A 166 -9.86 -7.41 -7.34
C ASN A 166 -8.43 -7.95 -7.40
N ILE A 167 -7.47 -7.18 -6.92
CA ILE A 167 -6.05 -7.47 -7.04
C ILE A 167 -5.34 -7.22 -5.71
N GLY A 168 -4.26 -7.95 -5.44
CA GLY A 168 -3.47 -7.82 -4.23
C GLY A 168 -4.32 -8.04 -2.98
N ALA A 169 -4.16 -7.17 -1.99
CA ALA A 169 -4.98 -7.18 -0.79
C ALA A 169 -6.49 -6.98 -1.11
N GLY A 170 -6.81 -6.33 -2.24
CA GLY A 170 -8.16 -6.04 -2.75
C GLY A 170 -9.00 -7.25 -3.16
N THR A 171 -8.36 -8.42 -3.35
CA THR A 171 -8.96 -9.57 -4.04
C THR A 171 -10.33 -9.97 -3.48
N GLY A 172 -10.46 -10.23 -2.18
CA GLY A 172 -11.73 -10.64 -1.53
C GLY A 172 -12.54 -9.53 -0.89
N THR A 173 -12.21 -8.27 -1.11
CA THR A 173 -12.87 -7.16 -0.40
C THR A 173 -14.22 -6.78 -0.99
N VAL A 174 -15.11 -6.27 -0.13
CA VAL A 174 -16.46 -5.78 -0.45
C VAL A 174 -16.57 -4.33 0.03
N CYS A 175 -17.30 -3.49 -0.71
CA CYS A 175 -17.44 -2.07 -0.40
C CYS A 175 -18.86 -1.61 -0.74
N PHE A 176 -19.60 -1.08 0.25
CA PHE A 176 -21.01 -0.67 0.09
C PHE A 176 -21.93 -1.75 -0.50
N GLY A 177 -21.67 -3.03 -0.22
CA GLY A 177 -22.43 -4.16 -0.76
C GLY A 177 -22.07 -4.56 -2.21
N PHE A 178 -21.13 -3.86 -2.84
CA PHE A 178 -20.57 -4.22 -4.15
C PHE A 178 -19.15 -4.78 -3.98
N LYS A 179 -18.60 -5.34 -5.06
CA LYS A 179 -17.20 -5.76 -5.06
C LYS A 179 -16.30 -4.54 -4.83
N GLY A 180 -15.47 -4.62 -3.79
CA GLY A 180 -14.46 -3.62 -3.44
C GLY A 180 -13.11 -3.92 -4.09
N GLY A 181 -12.05 -3.27 -3.61
CA GLY A 181 -10.71 -3.57 -4.07
C GLY A 181 -9.66 -2.56 -3.68
N ILE A 182 -8.55 -2.62 -4.42
CA ILE A 182 -7.55 -1.54 -4.48
C ILE A 182 -8.09 -0.42 -5.36
N GLY A 183 -7.96 0.81 -4.91
CA GLY A 183 -8.16 2.03 -5.69
C GLY A 183 -7.02 3.00 -5.42
N THR A 184 -6.67 3.85 -6.38
CA THR A 184 -5.61 4.84 -6.19
C THR A 184 -5.91 6.14 -6.92
N SER A 185 -5.43 7.27 -6.42
CA SER A 185 -5.52 8.53 -7.16
C SER A 185 -4.42 9.49 -6.73
N SER A 186 -4.11 10.48 -7.57
CA SER A 186 -3.12 11.50 -7.27
C SER A 186 -3.65 12.89 -7.57
N ARG A 187 -3.15 13.91 -6.88
CA ARG A 187 -3.44 15.32 -7.18
C ARG A 187 -2.14 16.13 -7.19
N LYS A 188 -2.03 17.02 -8.18
CA LYS A 188 -0.96 18.02 -8.23
C LYS A 188 -1.41 19.26 -7.47
N LEU A 189 -0.51 19.78 -6.65
CA LEU A 189 -0.71 21.04 -5.96
C LEU A 189 -0.31 22.22 -6.89
N PRO A 190 -0.78 23.44 -6.60
CA PRO A 190 -0.41 24.64 -7.36
C PRO A 190 1.11 24.87 -7.36
N PRO A 191 1.65 25.64 -8.32
CA PRO A 191 3.10 25.88 -8.43
C PRO A 191 3.78 26.45 -7.17
N SER A 192 3.06 27.24 -6.37
CA SER A 192 3.54 27.74 -5.08
C SER A 192 3.83 26.62 -4.05
N LEU A 193 3.29 25.44 -4.30
CA LEU A 193 3.39 24.21 -3.52
C LEU A 193 3.89 23.04 -4.39
N GLU A 194 4.49 23.29 -5.57
CA GLU A 194 4.83 22.23 -6.56
C GLU A 194 5.84 21.20 -6.03
N LYS A 195 6.58 21.56 -4.98
CA LYS A 195 7.47 20.65 -4.24
C LYS A 195 6.71 19.56 -3.46
N PHE A 196 5.37 19.61 -3.48
CA PHE A 196 4.48 18.70 -2.79
C PHE A 196 3.52 18.05 -3.80
N ILE A 197 3.47 16.71 -3.80
CA ILE A 197 2.41 15.97 -4.48
C ILE A 197 1.58 15.28 -3.40
N LEU A 198 0.27 15.50 -3.42
CA LEU A 198 -0.66 14.86 -2.48
C LEU A 198 -1.30 13.66 -3.16
N GLN A 199 -1.06 12.47 -2.61
CA GLN A 199 -1.47 11.23 -3.25
C GLN A 199 -2.10 10.25 -2.30
N HIS A 200 -2.96 9.42 -2.86
CA HIS A 200 -3.90 8.60 -2.14
C HIS A 200 -3.92 7.20 -2.75
N ILE A 201 -3.72 6.18 -1.93
CA ILE A 201 -4.11 4.81 -2.25
C ILE A 201 -5.18 4.40 -1.23
N GLU A 202 -6.30 3.93 -1.74
CA GLU A 202 -7.38 3.41 -0.95
C GLU A 202 -7.44 1.91 -1.13
N PHE A 203 -7.36 1.22 -0.01
CA PHE A 203 -7.81 -0.15 0.09
C PHE A 203 -9.19 -0.05 0.72
N CYS A 204 -10.29 -0.50 0.10
CA CYS A 204 -11.64 -0.24 0.65
C CYS A 204 -11.69 -0.60 2.14
N PHE A 205 -11.85 0.41 3.02
CA PHE A 205 -11.74 0.43 4.51
C PHE A 205 -10.40 0.90 5.16
N MET A 206 -9.33 1.10 4.40
CA MET A 206 -8.09 1.73 4.83
C MET A 206 -7.48 2.61 3.74
N THR A 207 -7.40 3.91 4.02
CA THR A 207 -6.71 4.88 3.18
C THR A 207 -5.27 5.04 3.62
N ILE A 208 -4.32 4.89 2.69
CA ILE A 208 -2.95 5.38 2.85
C ILE A 208 -2.83 6.64 2.01
N LEU A 209 -2.57 7.77 2.68
CA LEU A 209 -2.22 9.01 2.04
C LEU A 209 -0.69 9.15 2.08
N VAL A 210 -0.05 9.22 0.92
CA VAL A 210 1.38 9.51 0.82
C VAL A 210 1.55 10.98 0.43
N CYS A 211 2.15 11.74 1.35
CA CYS A 211 2.58 13.10 1.13
C CYS A 211 4.11 13.13 1.20
N THR A 212 4.78 13.14 0.06
CA THR A 212 6.25 13.27 0.05
C THR A 212 6.67 14.73 0.04
N TRP A 213 7.63 15.05 0.90
CA TRP A 213 8.38 16.30 0.87
C TRP A 213 9.56 16.14 -0.10
N GLN A 214 9.53 16.76 -1.26
CA GLN A 214 10.76 16.93 -2.04
C GLN A 214 11.52 18.15 -1.51
N HIS A 215 12.53 17.90 -0.68
CA HIS A 215 13.63 18.85 -0.54
C HIS A 215 14.40 18.87 -1.87
N LEU A 216 14.02 19.74 -2.79
CA LEU A 216 14.97 20.25 -3.79
C LEU A 216 16.01 21.10 -3.05
N LEU A 217 16.97 20.43 -2.41
CA LEU A 217 18.28 21.00 -2.14
C LEU A 217 19.12 20.75 -3.40
N SER A 218 18.91 21.59 -4.41
CA SER A 218 19.86 21.73 -5.51
C SER A 218 19.77 23.15 -6.09
N SER A 219 20.85 23.88 -5.78
CA SER A 219 21.28 25.25 -6.13
C SER A 219 20.56 26.44 -5.49
#